data_AF-A0A3N1CMR8-F1
#
_entry.id   AF-A0A3N1CMR8-F1
#
_cell.length_a   1.000
_cell.length_b   1.000
_cell.length_c   1.000
_cell.angle_alpha   90.00
_cell.angle_beta   90.00
_cell.angle_gamma   90.00
#
_symmetry.space_group_name_H-M   'P 1'
#
loop_
_entity.id
_entity.type
_entity.pdbx_description
1 polymer ?
#
loop_
_entity_poly.entity_id
_entity_poly.type
_entity_poly.pdbx_seq_one_letter_code
_entity_poly.pdbx_strand_id
1 'polypeptide(L)'
;MLPGRGGAGPAVESDPVEIPPELLRLRLDFLAAQARCEELSAAMPTNAQLREGYEISREDLDERNRALGEARKARLVLAVELSGHPWFGEQKDAVSAREAVEKAAKAALAGSGLEPAAA
;
A
#
# COMPACT_ATOMS: atom_id res chain seq x y z
N MET A 1 49.48 32.38 -2.14
CA MET A 1 48.16 32.23 -2.78
C MET A 1 47.99 30.76 -3.14
N LEU A 2 47.03 30.07 -2.54
CA LEU A 2 46.67 28.70 -2.86
C LEU A 2 45.28 28.73 -3.50
N PRO A 3 45.07 28.27 -4.74
CA PRO A 3 43.74 28.13 -5.30
C PRO A 3 43.01 26.94 -4.65
N GLY A 4 41.76 27.18 -4.28
CA GLY A 4 40.93 26.30 -3.47
C GLY A 4 40.67 24.92 -4.06
N ARG A 5 40.72 23.91 -3.20
CA ARG A 5 40.10 22.59 -3.44
C ARG A 5 38.59 22.71 -3.20
N GLY A 6 37.89 23.28 -4.18
CA GLY A 6 36.45 23.11 -4.33
C GLY A 6 36.17 21.73 -4.93
N GLY A 7 36.38 20.68 -4.15
CA GLY A 7 35.96 19.32 -4.51
C GLY A 7 34.48 19.17 -4.22
N ALA A 8 33.62 19.77 -5.05
CA ALA A 8 32.24 19.31 -5.17
C ALA A 8 32.31 17.91 -5.78
N GLY A 9 32.23 16.89 -4.93
CA GLY A 9 32.01 15.52 -5.39
C GLY A 9 30.79 15.54 -6.32
N PRO A 10 30.80 14.73 -7.39
CA PRO A 10 29.66 14.67 -8.28
C PRO A 10 28.45 14.35 -7.41
N ALA A 11 27.42 15.20 -7.52
CA ALA A 11 26.09 14.85 -7.08
C ALA A 11 25.85 13.45 -7.62
N VAL A 12 25.76 12.48 -6.71
CA VAL A 12 25.33 11.13 -7.05
C VAL A 12 23.89 11.35 -7.46
N GLU A 13 23.71 11.61 -8.76
CA GLU A 13 22.44 11.56 -9.45
C GLU A 13 21.93 10.17 -9.11
N SER A 14 21.01 10.10 -8.14
CA SER A 14 20.36 8.86 -7.78
C SER A 14 19.72 8.36 -9.06
N ASP A 15 20.34 7.35 -9.69
CA ASP A 15 19.79 6.66 -10.85
C ASP A 15 18.28 6.53 -10.64
N PRO A 16 17.44 6.98 -11.60
CA PRO A 16 16.01 6.84 -11.46
C PRO A 16 15.73 5.36 -11.27
N VAL A 17 15.34 4.99 -10.06
CA VAL A 17 15.01 3.61 -9.71
C VAL A 17 13.90 3.18 -10.66
N GLU A 18 14.25 2.41 -11.70
CA GLU A 18 13.30 1.92 -12.69
C GLU A 18 12.44 0.85 -12.02
N ILE A 19 11.22 1.25 -11.63
CA ILE A 19 10.28 0.39 -10.93
C ILE A 19 9.61 -0.52 -11.98
N PRO A 20 9.69 -1.86 -11.83
CA PRO A 20 9.02 -2.77 -12.74
C PRO A 20 7.50 -2.53 -12.75
N PRO A 21 6.84 -2.55 -13.93
CA PRO A 21 5.41 -2.32 -14.02
C PRO A 21 4.59 -3.39 -13.27
N GLU A 22 5.10 -4.61 -13.17
CA GLU A 22 4.52 -5.69 -12.35
C GLU A 22 4.52 -5.34 -10.85
N LEU A 23 5.59 -4.74 -10.35
CA LEU A 23 5.73 -4.34 -8.95
C LEU A 23 4.81 -3.17 -8.62
N LEU A 24 4.72 -2.22 -9.54
CA LEU A 24 3.76 -1.12 -9.46
C LEU A 24 2.33 -1.65 -9.45
N ARG A 25 2.00 -2.62 -10.32
CA ARG A 25 0.68 -3.25 -10.36
C ARG A 25 0.36 -3.97 -9.06
N LEU A 26 1.30 -4.74 -8.52
CA LEU A 26 1.17 -5.44 -7.24
C LEU A 26 0.92 -4.47 -6.08
N ARG A 27 1.59 -3.32 -6.07
CA ARG A 27 1.34 -2.26 -5.08
C ARG A 27 -0.06 -1.66 -5.23
N LEU A 28 -0.53 -1.42 -6.45
CA LEU A 28 -1.89 -0.93 -6.71
C LEU A 28 -2.95 -1.94 -6.28
N ASP A 29 -2.77 -3.22 -6.60
CA ASP A 29 -3.67 -4.30 -6.20
C ASP A 29 -3.70 -4.44 -4.66
N PHE A 30 -2.57 -4.27 -3.98
CA PHE A 30 -2.52 -4.20 -2.52
C PHE A 30 -3.34 -3.03 -1.97
N LEU A 31 -3.20 -1.82 -2.54
CA LEU A 31 -3.94 -0.64 -2.09
C LEU A 31 -5.45 -0.82 -2.29
N ALA A 32 -5.87 -1.41 -3.40
CA ALA A 32 -7.26 -1.76 -3.64
C ALA A 32 -7.79 -2.79 -2.62
N ALA A 33 -6.99 -3.83 -2.31
CA ALA A 33 -7.35 -4.82 -1.30
C ALA A 33 -7.41 -4.22 0.11
N GLN A 34 -6.56 -3.23 0.41
CA GLN A 34 -6.62 -2.46 1.65
C GLN A 34 -7.90 -1.63 1.74
N ALA A 35 -8.22 -0.86 0.71
CA ALA A 35 -9.46 -0.08 0.65
C ALA A 35 -10.68 -0.97 0.85
N ARG A 36 -10.69 -2.16 0.22
CA ARG A 36 -11.77 -3.14 0.40
C ARG A 36 -11.90 -3.63 1.84
N CYS A 37 -10.78 -3.83 2.54
CA CYS A 37 -10.79 -4.19 3.96
C CYS A 37 -11.36 -3.04 4.81
N GLU A 38 -11.02 -1.80 4.50
CA GLU A 38 -11.49 -0.60 5.19
C GLU A 38 -13.00 -0.42 4.99
N GLU A 39 -13.51 -0.56 3.77
CA GLU A 39 -14.94 -0.56 3.46
C GLU A 39 -15.71 -1.61 4.26
N LEU A 40 -15.23 -2.87 4.22
CA LEU A 40 -15.89 -3.98 4.93
C LEU A 40 -15.82 -3.78 6.45
N SER A 41 -14.73 -3.23 6.98
CA SER A 41 -14.59 -2.93 8.39
C SER A 41 -15.47 -1.77 8.83
N ALA A 42 -15.65 -0.75 7.99
CA ALA A 42 -16.54 0.38 8.26
C ALA A 42 -18.03 -0.02 8.23
N ALA A 43 -18.37 -1.05 7.45
CA ALA A 43 -19.73 -1.63 7.39
C ALA A 43 -20.06 -2.56 8.58
N MET A 44 -19.10 -2.85 9.46
CA MET A 44 -19.34 -3.64 10.67
C MET A 44 -19.99 -2.78 11.75
N PRO A 45 -20.98 -3.31 12.49
CA PRO A 45 -21.52 -2.61 13.63
C PRO A 45 -20.44 -2.43 14.69
N THR A 46 -20.35 -1.23 15.25
CA THR A 46 -19.49 -0.94 16.37
C THR A 46 -20.01 -1.61 17.64
N ASN A 47 -19.12 -1.84 18.62
CA ASN A 47 -19.53 -2.35 19.94
C ASN A 47 -20.56 -1.43 20.63
N ALA A 48 -20.54 -0.13 20.35
CA ALA A 48 -21.54 0.81 20.85
C ALA A 48 -22.92 0.53 20.23
N GLN A 49 -23.01 0.43 18.89
CA GLN A 49 -24.24 0.11 18.18
C GLN A 49 -24.85 -1.22 18.64
N LEU A 50 -24.04 -2.27 18.81
CA LEU A 50 -24.51 -3.56 19.32
C LEU A 50 -25.09 -3.45 20.75
N ARG A 51 -24.53 -2.59 21.60
CA ARG A 51 -25.02 -2.34 22.96
C ARG A 51 -26.27 -1.47 23.00
N GLU A 52 -26.47 -0.60 22.00
CA GLU A 52 -27.65 0.25 21.84
C GLU A 52 -28.83 -0.45 21.14
N GLY A 53 -28.72 -1.77 20.91
CA GLY A 53 -29.79 -2.56 20.33
C GLY A 53 -29.82 -2.54 18.81
N TYR A 54 -28.69 -2.28 18.14
CA TYR A 54 -28.58 -2.48 16.70
C TYR A 54 -28.86 -3.94 16.35
N GLU A 55 -30.01 -4.18 15.74
CA GLU A 55 -30.43 -5.51 15.32
C GLU A 55 -29.71 -5.90 14.02
N ILE A 56 -28.81 -6.88 14.15
CA ILE A 56 -28.21 -7.58 13.02
C ILE A 56 -28.43 -9.08 13.26
N SER A 57 -28.87 -9.80 12.23
CA SER A 57 -28.95 -11.26 12.35
C SER A 57 -27.55 -11.81 12.57
N ARG A 58 -27.47 -12.90 13.33
CA ARG A 58 -26.22 -13.65 13.49
C ARG A 58 -25.68 -14.11 12.13
N GLU A 59 -26.56 -14.52 11.22
CA GLU A 59 -26.20 -14.95 9.87
C GLU A 59 -25.57 -13.82 9.05
N ASP A 60 -26.16 -12.62 9.08
CA ASP A 60 -25.61 -11.43 8.43
C ASP A 60 -24.25 -11.03 9.02
N LEU A 61 -24.11 -11.12 10.35
CA LEU A 61 -22.86 -10.80 11.03
C LEU A 61 -21.75 -11.82 10.68
N ASP A 62 -22.08 -13.10 10.61
CA ASP A 62 -21.16 -14.17 10.20
C ASP A 62 -20.73 -14.01 8.73
N GLU A 63 -21.66 -13.65 7.83
CA GLU A 63 -21.33 -13.37 6.42
C GLU A 63 -20.38 -12.18 6.29
N ARG A 64 -20.65 -11.06 6.98
CA ARG A 64 -19.77 -9.89 6.97
C ARG A 64 -18.38 -10.20 7.54
N ASN A 65 -18.31 -10.95 8.64
CA ASN A 65 -17.04 -11.40 9.21
C ASN A 65 -16.26 -12.29 8.23
N ARG A 66 -16.95 -13.19 7.53
CA ARG A 66 -16.33 -14.04 6.50
C ARG A 66 -15.79 -13.22 5.34
N ALA A 67 -16.58 -12.26 4.83
CA ALA A 67 -16.15 -11.37 3.76
C ALA A 67 -14.92 -10.54 4.15
N LEU A 68 -14.90 -9.99 5.38
CA LEU A 68 -13.74 -9.26 5.91
C LEU A 68 -12.52 -10.17 6.07
N GLY A 69 -12.72 -11.41 6.52
CA GLY A 69 -11.65 -12.41 6.64
C GLY A 69 -11.00 -12.74 5.30
N GLU A 70 -11.80 -12.97 4.26
CA GLU A 70 -11.30 -13.26 2.92
C GLU A 70 -10.60 -12.05 2.28
N ALA A 71 -11.14 -10.84 2.47
CA ALA A 71 -10.47 -9.61 2.04
C ALA A 71 -9.11 -9.41 2.73
N ARG A 72 -9.03 -9.68 4.04
CA ARG A 72 -7.77 -9.59 4.80
C ARG A 72 -6.75 -10.63 4.33
N LYS A 73 -7.18 -11.85 4.00
CA LYS A 73 -6.31 -12.87 3.38
C LYS A 73 -5.77 -12.40 2.04
N ALA A 74 -6.63 -11.90 1.15
CA ALA A 74 -6.22 -11.40 -0.16
C ALA A 74 -5.18 -10.28 -0.02
N ARG A 75 -5.42 -9.32 0.88
CA ARG A 75 -4.47 -8.25 1.20
C ARG A 75 -3.14 -8.81 1.74
N LEU A 76 -3.18 -9.83 2.61
CA LEU A 76 -1.97 -10.44 3.18
C LEU A 76 -1.14 -11.15 2.11
N VAL A 77 -1.76 -11.89 1.19
CA VAL A 77 -1.07 -12.54 0.07
C VAL A 77 -0.30 -11.50 -0.74
N LEU A 78 -0.97 -10.42 -1.14
CA LEU A 78 -0.34 -9.32 -1.88
C LEU A 78 0.78 -8.64 -1.07
N ALA A 79 0.62 -8.51 0.26
CA ALA A 79 1.65 -7.94 1.13
C ALA A 79 2.92 -8.80 1.16
N VAL A 80 2.75 -10.13 1.21
CA VAL A 80 3.86 -11.10 1.21
C VAL A 80 4.55 -11.11 -0.14
N GLU A 81 3.80 -11.14 -1.24
CA GLU A 81 4.34 -11.07 -2.60
C GLU A 81 5.12 -9.77 -2.82
N LEU A 82 4.57 -8.63 -2.38
CA LEU A 82 5.25 -7.34 -2.47
C LEU A 82 6.54 -7.34 -1.65
N SER A 83 6.49 -7.82 -0.40
CA SER A 83 7.65 -7.79 0.50
C SER A 83 8.76 -8.75 0.08
N GLY A 84 8.40 -9.88 -0.55
CA GLY A 84 9.30 -10.92 -1.02
C GLY A 84 9.78 -10.74 -2.46
N HIS A 85 9.40 -9.65 -3.14
CA HIS A 85 9.74 -9.46 -4.54
C HIS A 85 11.26 -9.34 -4.75
N PRO A 86 11.86 -10.12 -5.67
CA PRO A 86 13.32 -10.21 -5.84
C PRO A 86 13.97 -8.86 -6.18
N TRP A 87 13.26 -8.01 -6.91
CA TRP A 87 13.70 -6.66 -7.24
C TRP A 87 14.16 -5.85 -6.03
N PHE A 88 13.53 -5.99 -4.86
CA PHE A 88 13.96 -5.28 -3.63
C PHE A 88 15.34 -5.75 -3.13
N GLY A 89 15.74 -6.99 -3.41
CA GLY A 89 17.05 -7.53 -3.07
C GLY A 89 18.16 -7.07 -4.01
N GLU A 90 17.81 -6.60 -5.20
CA GLU A 90 18.75 -6.06 -6.20
C GLU A 90 19.04 -4.57 -5.95
N GLN A 91 18.21 -3.89 -5.16
CA GLN A 91 18.39 -2.48 -4.83
C GLN A 91 19.42 -2.29 -3.72
N LYS A 92 20.33 -1.33 -3.93
CA LYS A 92 21.33 -0.93 -2.93
C LYS A 92 20.69 -0.36 -1.65
N ASP A 93 19.52 0.27 -1.79
CA ASP A 93 18.75 0.81 -0.68
C ASP A 93 17.28 0.37 -0.78
N ALA A 94 16.94 -0.69 -0.04
CA ALA A 94 15.60 -1.27 -0.05
C ALA A 94 14.52 -0.33 0.51
N VAL A 95 14.89 0.62 1.38
CA VAL A 95 13.95 1.58 1.97
C VAL A 95 13.52 2.61 0.93
N SER A 96 14.49 3.26 0.28
CA SER A 96 14.27 4.23 -0.80
C SER A 96 13.53 3.58 -1.97
N ALA A 97 13.83 2.32 -2.28
CA ALA A 97 13.11 1.57 -3.31
C ALA A 97 11.63 1.36 -2.96
N ARG A 98 11.31 1.03 -1.70
CA ARG A 98 9.92 0.92 -1.22
C ARG A 98 9.19 2.25 -1.26
N GLU A 99 9.85 3.33 -0.85
CA GLU A 99 9.29 4.68 -0.94
C GLU A 99 9.04 5.09 -2.39
N ALA A 100 9.94 4.75 -3.31
CA ALA A 100 9.77 5.00 -4.75
C ALA A 100 8.55 4.25 -5.31
N VAL A 101 8.39 2.95 -4.99
CA VAL A 101 7.22 2.14 -5.36
C VAL A 101 5.93 2.73 -4.80
N GLU A 102 5.94 3.18 -3.54
CA GLU A 102 4.77 3.81 -2.94
C GLU A 102 4.43 5.15 -3.60
N LYS A 103 5.43 6.00 -3.85
CA LYS A 103 5.25 7.28 -4.52
C LYS A 103 4.72 7.09 -5.94
N ALA A 104 5.25 6.12 -6.68
CA ALA A 104 4.79 5.78 -8.02
C ALA A 104 3.35 5.28 -8.01
N ALA A 105 2.98 4.41 -7.06
CA ALA A 105 1.61 3.92 -6.93
C ALA A 105 0.62 5.05 -6.60
N LYS A 106 0.98 5.95 -5.67
CA LYS A 106 0.17 7.13 -5.34
C LYS A 106 0.02 8.07 -6.54
N ALA A 107 1.10 8.32 -7.28
CA ALA A 107 1.05 9.13 -8.49
C ALA A 107 0.18 8.51 -9.58
N ALA A 108 0.23 7.17 -9.76
CA ALA A 108 -0.62 6.46 -10.70
C ALA A 108 -2.11 6.51 -10.33
N LEU A 109 -2.44 6.45 -9.03
CA LEU A 109 -3.81 6.62 -8.53
C LEU A 109 -4.32 8.05 -8.77
N ALA A 110 -3.53 9.05 -8.38
CA ALA A 110 -3.87 10.46 -8.59
C ALA A 110 -4.03 10.81 -10.08
N GLY A 111 -3.17 10.27 -10.96
CA GLY A 111 -3.27 10.45 -12.40
C GLY A 111 -4.45 9.71 -13.05
N SER A 112 -5.01 8.69 -12.38
CA SER A 112 -6.18 7.94 -12.86
C SER A 112 -7.51 8.56 -12.43
N GLY A 113 -7.52 9.65 -11.65
CA GLY A 113 -8.74 10.29 -11.14
C GLY A 113 -9.49 9.48 -10.07
N LEU A 114 -8.89 8.41 -9.54
CA LEU A 114 -9.35 7.71 -8.34
C LEU A 114 -8.64 8.35 -7.15
N GLU A 115 -9.29 9.36 -6.56
CA GLU A 115 -8.88 9.95 -5.29
C GLU A 115 -8.60 8.83 -4.27
N PRO A 116 -7.44 8.81 -3.60
CA PRO A 116 -7.24 7.90 -2.48
C PRO A 116 -8.27 8.28 -1.41
N ALA A 117 -9.11 7.32 -1.03
CA ALA A 117 -10.03 7.47 0.09
C ALA A 117 -9.21 7.99 1.28
N ALA A 118 -9.45 9.25 1.66
CA ALA A 118 -8.77 9.89 2.76
C ALA A 118 -9.04 9.07 4.02
N ALA A 119 -7.97 8.53 4.58
CA ALA A 119 -7.95 7.88 5.89
C ALA A 119 -8.17 8.91 7.00
#